data_AF-A0A8H4YSL9-F1
#
_entry.id   AF-A0A8H4YSL9-F1
#
_cell.length_a   1.000
_cell.length_b   1.000
_cell.length_c   1.000
_cell.angle_alpha   90.00
_cell.angle_beta   90.00
_cell.angle_gamma   90.00
#
_symmetry.space_group_name_H-M   'P 1'
#
loop_
_entity.id
_entity.type
_entity.pdbx_description
1 polymer ?
#
loop_
_entity_poly.entity_id
_entity_poly.type
_entity_poly.pdbx_seq_one_letter_code
_entity_poly.pdbx_strand_id
1 'polypeptide(L)'
;MGWEEVADKTLDLSLCESLPTNLYIDPKCTLRELLLNNIDFTAIPRRSFLKNMSYFSTNPDHKERLLEFTMTEYLDEYFDYATRSRRSILEVLEEFTSVKLPAERLFDIFPTIRGRDFSIANGGVHQNHPTDKDETRIELLVALVKYKTVLRKPREGLCSRYLDNIPLDSILTVTRKPVLSPIHGPQNARRPLVAIATGTGLAPIRALIHERLTHSSPGPMHLFFGNRNREADYFFQQELDAAVREGHLNVFLAFSRDQRNKIYVQDRLREEAKRIEEIIFNNGIFCVCGGSTKMADAAKKAVFDPFSEDVKDIEERKKILAALTWWQEIW
;
A
#
# COMPACT_ATOMS: atom_id res chain seq x y z
N MET A 1 -15.49 -13.59 26.08
CA MET A 1 -14.24 -14.23 26.57
C MET A 1 -14.17 -14.29 28.10
N GLY A 2 -14.95 -13.51 28.86
CA GLY A 2 -14.83 -13.52 30.32
C GLY A 2 -13.59 -12.75 30.80
N TRP A 3 -13.10 -11.81 29.99
CA TRP A 3 -11.88 -11.05 30.27
C TRP A 3 -12.16 -9.70 30.95
N GLU A 4 -13.43 -9.38 31.20
CA GLU A 4 -13.89 -8.08 31.70
C GLU A 4 -13.21 -7.71 33.03
N GLU A 5 -12.99 -8.68 33.93
CA GLU A 5 -12.36 -8.46 35.23
C GLU A 5 -10.83 -8.30 35.18
N VAL A 6 -10.19 -8.65 34.07
CA VAL A 6 -8.73 -8.59 33.88
C VAL A 6 -8.31 -7.59 32.81
N ALA A 7 -9.26 -7.10 31.99
CA ALA A 7 -9.01 -6.25 30.84
C ALA A 7 -8.20 -5.00 31.19
N ASP A 8 -8.51 -4.39 32.34
CA ASP A 8 -7.95 -3.11 32.79
C ASP A 8 -6.91 -3.26 33.93
N LYS A 9 -6.53 -4.50 34.27
CA LYS A 9 -5.46 -4.75 35.23
C LYS A 9 -4.11 -4.62 34.52
N THR A 10 -3.15 -3.98 35.19
CA THR A 10 -1.77 -3.92 34.71
C THR A 10 -1.19 -5.32 34.58
N LEU A 11 -0.55 -5.58 33.45
CA LEU A 11 0.11 -6.84 33.15
C LEU A 11 1.60 -6.72 33.44
N ASP A 12 2.17 -7.75 34.06
CA ASP A 12 3.62 -7.91 34.17
C ASP A 12 4.13 -8.76 33.02
N LEU A 13 4.57 -8.11 31.94
CA LEU A 13 5.10 -8.77 30.76
C LEU A 13 6.52 -9.32 30.95
N SER A 14 7.19 -9.02 32.07
CA SER A 14 8.51 -9.60 32.37
C SER A 14 8.45 -11.11 32.64
N LEU A 15 7.25 -11.62 32.90
CA LEU A 15 6.98 -13.04 33.09
C LEU A 15 6.95 -13.83 31.76
N CYS A 16 6.89 -13.15 30.61
CA CYS A 16 6.92 -13.81 29.31
C CYS A 16 8.36 -14.17 28.91
N GLU A 17 8.61 -15.44 28.58
CA GLU A 17 9.93 -15.90 28.10
C GLU A 17 10.37 -15.15 26.82
N SER A 18 9.40 -14.87 25.95
CA SER A 18 9.62 -14.07 24.76
C SER A 18 8.35 -13.31 24.39
N LEU A 19 8.53 -12.14 23.77
CA LEU A 19 7.45 -11.32 23.24
C LEU A 19 7.59 -11.23 21.72
N PRO A 20 6.47 -11.16 20.97
CA PRO A 20 6.50 -10.80 19.56
C PRO A 20 7.30 -9.51 19.30
N THR A 21 7.94 -9.43 18.14
CA THR A 21 8.66 -8.22 17.75
C THR A 21 7.71 -7.07 17.42
N ASN A 22 8.17 -5.84 17.64
CA ASN A 22 7.44 -4.60 17.32
C ASN A 22 6.09 -4.43 18.03
N LEU A 23 5.97 -4.94 19.26
CA LEU A 23 4.84 -4.58 20.11
C LEU A 23 4.96 -3.13 20.58
N TYR A 24 3.86 -2.40 20.51
CA TYR A 24 3.67 -1.17 21.28
C TYR A 24 3.34 -1.56 22.73
N ILE A 25 4.21 -1.25 23.68
CA ILE A 25 4.03 -1.60 25.10
C ILE A 25 4.21 -0.33 25.93
N ASP A 26 3.17 0.06 26.65
CA ASP A 26 3.23 1.13 27.67
C ASP A 26 3.75 0.55 29.01
N PRO A 27 4.52 1.29 29.81
CA PRO A 27 4.87 0.87 31.18
C PRO A 27 3.68 0.42 32.07
N LYS A 28 2.46 0.88 31.81
CA LYS A 28 1.22 0.46 32.49
C LYS A 28 0.35 -0.48 31.66
N CYS A 29 0.97 -1.23 30.73
CA CYS A 29 0.29 -2.09 29.77
C CYS A 29 -0.83 -2.94 30.39
N THR A 30 -2.04 -2.83 29.85
CA THR A 30 -3.19 -3.67 30.21
C THR A 30 -3.56 -4.64 29.08
N LEU A 31 -4.39 -5.64 29.36
CA LEU A 31 -4.90 -6.53 28.32
C LEU A 31 -5.71 -5.75 27.27
N ARG A 32 -6.48 -4.75 27.69
CA ARG A 32 -7.22 -3.86 26.78
C ARG A 32 -6.28 -3.13 25.82
N GLU A 33 -5.17 -2.59 26.33
CA GLU A 33 -4.19 -1.89 25.50
C GLU A 33 -3.52 -2.81 24.48
N LEU A 34 -3.17 -4.04 24.88
CA LEU A 34 -2.67 -5.05 23.95
C LEU A 34 -3.69 -5.37 22.86
N LEU A 35 -4.96 -5.55 23.23
CA LEU A 35 -6.02 -5.81 22.25
C LEU A 35 -6.22 -4.65 21.27
N LEU A 36 -6.11 -3.42 21.73
CA LEU A 36 -6.30 -2.22 20.90
C LEU A 36 -5.12 -1.95 19.97
N ASN A 37 -3.89 -2.09 20.48
CA ASN A 37 -2.69 -1.60 19.79
C ASN A 37 -1.84 -2.70 19.16
N ASN A 38 -2.02 -3.96 19.56
CA ASN A 38 -1.09 -5.03 19.20
C ASN A 38 -1.75 -6.23 18.52
N ILE A 39 -3.03 -6.50 18.76
CA ILE A 39 -3.68 -7.75 18.33
C ILE A 39 -4.65 -7.52 17.17
N ASP A 40 -4.47 -8.28 16.08
CA ASP A 40 -5.31 -8.19 14.89
C ASP A 40 -6.44 -9.23 14.92
N PHE A 41 -7.47 -8.98 15.73
CA PHE A 41 -8.69 -9.79 15.77
C PHE A 41 -9.59 -9.59 14.53
N THR A 42 -9.23 -8.67 13.63
CA THR A 42 -9.91 -8.48 12.34
C THR A 42 -9.31 -9.32 11.21
N ALA A 43 -8.15 -9.94 11.46
CA ALA A 43 -7.47 -10.80 10.50
C ALA A 43 -8.31 -12.02 10.09
N ILE A 44 -8.02 -12.54 8.91
CA ILE A 44 -8.58 -13.81 8.44
C ILE A 44 -7.92 -14.95 9.25
N PRO A 45 -8.71 -15.83 9.89
CA PRO A 45 -8.17 -16.89 10.75
C PRO A 45 -7.38 -17.89 9.91
N ARG A 46 -6.16 -18.20 10.34
CA ARG A 46 -5.36 -19.30 9.77
C ARG A 46 -5.84 -20.64 10.32
N ARG A 47 -5.52 -21.73 9.62
CA ARG A 47 -5.78 -23.11 10.12
C ARG A 47 -5.18 -23.35 11.50
N SER A 48 -4.00 -22.80 11.80
CA SER A 48 -3.39 -22.89 13.14
C SER A 48 -4.23 -22.23 14.23
N PHE A 49 -4.85 -21.08 13.94
CA PHE A 49 -5.76 -20.40 14.87
C PHE A 49 -6.98 -21.28 15.15
N LEU A 50 -7.63 -21.82 14.11
CA LEU A 50 -8.81 -22.69 14.26
C LEU A 50 -8.48 -23.97 15.05
N LYS A 51 -7.31 -24.57 14.79
CA LYS A 51 -6.80 -25.71 15.58
C LYS A 51 -6.68 -25.33 17.05
N ASN A 52 -6.07 -24.18 17.36
CA ASN A 52 -5.93 -23.71 18.73
C ASN A 52 -7.29 -23.53 19.40
N MET A 53 -8.30 -22.99 18.70
CA MET A 53 -9.64 -22.79 19.26
C MET A 53 -10.31 -24.10 19.69
N SER A 54 -10.06 -25.19 18.96
CA SER A 54 -10.65 -26.50 19.27
C SER A 54 -10.29 -27.02 20.67
N TYR A 55 -9.10 -26.68 21.18
CA TYR A 55 -8.66 -27.10 22.52
C TYR A 55 -9.38 -26.35 23.64
N PHE A 56 -9.94 -25.17 23.34
CA PHE A 56 -10.61 -24.29 24.30
C PHE A 56 -12.13 -24.27 24.12
N SER A 57 -12.68 -25.14 23.28
CA SER A 57 -14.12 -25.32 23.13
C SER A 57 -14.65 -26.37 24.12
N THR A 58 -15.70 -26.01 24.87
CA THR A 58 -16.42 -26.95 25.74
C THR A 58 -17.52 -27.74 25.02
N ASN A 59 -17.94 -27.30 23.82
CA ASN A 59 -18.94 -27.99 23.00
C ASN A 59 -18.24 -28.98 22.04
N PRO A 60 -18.60 -30.29 22.06
CA PRO A 60 -18.06 -31.31 21.16
C PRO A 60 -18.23 -30.98 19.67
N ASP A 61 -19.42 -30.52 19.25
CA ASP A 61 -19.72 -30.23 17.85
C ASP A 61 -18.89 -29.05 17.34
N HIS A 62 -18.75 -28.00 18.17
CA HIS A 62 -17.87 -26.88 17.87
C HIS A 62 -16.42 -27.32 17.74
N LYS A 63 -15.96 -28.21 18.62
CA LYS A 63 -14.60 -28.74 18.60
C LYS A 63 -14.34 -29.56 17.34
N GLU A 64 -15.27 -30.44 16.97
CA GLU A 64 -15.20 -31.24 15.76
C GLU A 64 -15.13 -30.34 14.52
N ARG A 65 -16.04 -29.39 14.38
CA ARG A 65 -16.07 -28.48 13.23
C ARG A 65 -14.81 -27.62 13.11
N LEU A 66 -14.27 -27.14 14.23
CA LEU A 66 -13.00 -26.41 14.25
C LEU A 66 -11.83 -27.29 13.80
N LEU A 67 -11.82 -28.57 14.16
CA LEU A 67 -10.82 -29.54 13.74
C LEU A 67 -10.95 -29.89 12.26
N GLU A 68 -12.16 -30.03 11.71
CA GLU A 68 -12.38 -30.29 10.28
C GLU A 68 -11.67 -29.25 9.40
N PHE A 69 -11.78 -27.95 9.71
CA PHE A 69 -11.07 -26.88 8.99
C PHE A 69 -9.53 -27.02 9.03
N THR A 70 -9.00 -27.86 9.91
CA THR A 70 -7.57 -28.14 10.03
C THR A 70 -7.15 -29.37 9.26
N MET A 71 -8.07 -30.12 8.66
CA MET A 71 -7.76 -31.33 7.89
C MET A 71 -7.63 -31.02 6.40
N THR A 72 -6.72 -31.74 5.73
CA THR A 72 -6.44 -31.50 4.31
C THR A 72 -7.61 -31.94 3.42
N GLU A 73 -8.39 -32.93 3.86
CA GLU A 73 -9.59 -33.42 3.17
C GLU A 73 -10.66 -32.32 3.05
N TYR A 74 -10.76 -31.42 4.03
CA TYR A 74 -11.72 -30.32 4.07
C TYR A 74 -11.10 -28.96 3.74
N LEU A 75 -10.04 -28.95 2.93
CA LEU A 75 -9.30 -27.72 2.62
C LEU A 75 -10.17 -26.68 1.89
N ASP A 76 -11.04 -27.13 0.98
CA ASP A 76 -11.93 -26.22 0.25
C ASP A 76 -12.98 -25.59 1.17
N GLU A 77 -13.53 -26.37 2.12
CA GLU A 77 -14.42 -25.84 3.15
C GLU A 77 -13.76 -24.79 4.02
N TYR A 78 -12.49 -24.97 4.41
CA TYR A 78 -11.73 -23.92 5.09
C TYR A 78 -11.59 -22.67 4.22
N PHE A 79 -11.29 -22.82 2.92
CA PHE A 79 -11.14 -21.68 2.03
C PHE A 79 -12.45 -20.92 1.86
N ASP A 80 -13.58 -21.61 1.70
CA ASP A 80 -14.92 -21.02 1.64
C ASP A 80 -15.29 -20.35 2.97
N TYR A 81 -15.04 -21.03 4.09
CA TYR A 81 -15.36 -20.54 5.42
C TYR A 81 -14.55 -19.30 5.80
N ALA A 82 -13.24 -19.26 5.55
CA ALA A 82 -12.35 -18.20 6.03
C ALA A 82 -11.87 -17.25 4.93
N THR A 83 -11.19 -17.77 3.91
CA THR A 83 -10.36 -16.96 3.00
C THR A 83 -11.20 -16.26 1.92
N ARG A 84 -12.03 -17.03 1.20
CA ARG A 84 -12.91 -16.54 0.13
C ARG A 84 -14.02 -15.65 0.70
N SER A 85 -14.56 -16.01 1.86
CA SER A 85 -15.57 -15.21 2.57
C SER A 85 -15.02 -13.95 3.24
N ARG A 86 -13.68 -13.88 3.44
CA ARG A 86 -13.02 -12.86 4.25
C ARG A 86 -13.62 -12.78 5.66
N ARG A 87 -13.87 -13.94 6.28
CA ARG A 87 -14.35 -14.05 7.67
C ARG A 87 -13.24 -13.62 8.63
N SER A 88 -13.56 -12.80 9.62
CA SER A 88 -12.58 -12.35 10.61
C SER A 88 -12.48 -13.31 11.79
N ILE A 89 -11.38 -13.24 12.53
CA ILE A 89 -11.22 -13.94 13.82
C ILE A 89 -12.37 -13.59 14.78
N LEU A 90 -12.76 -12.31 14.85
CA LEU A 90 -13.89 -11.89 15.68
C LEU A 90 -15.19 -12.65 15.34
N GLU A 91 -15.50 -12.81 14.05
CA GLU A 91 -16.69 -13.55 13.61
C GLU A 91 -16.61 -15.05 13.94
N VAL A 92 -15.41 -15.64 13.89
CA VAL A 92 -15.21 -17.02 14.37
C VAL A 92 -15.53 -17.13 15.85
N LEU A 93 -15.08 -16.17 16.67
CA LEU A 93 -15.35 -16.18 18.11
C LEU A 93 -16.82 -15.90 18.45
N GLU A 94 -17.52 -15.11 17.62
CA GLU A 94 -18.97 -14.91 17.70
C GLU A 94 -19.75 -16.18 17.34
N GLU A 95 -19.25 -16.97 16.39
CA GLU A 95 -19.88 -18.24 15.94
C GLU A 95 -19.62 -19.38 16.92
N PHE A 96 -18.37 -19.60 17.32
CA PHE A 96 -17.97 -20.68 18.23
C PHE A 96 -18.00 -20.23 19.70
N THR A 97 -19.19 -19.91 20.21
CA THR A 97 -19.40 -19.28 21.53
C THR A 97 -18.90 -20.08 22.75
N SER A 98 -18.72 -21.40 22.59
CA SER A 98 -18.15 -22.31 23.59
C SER A 98 -16.64 -22.14 23.77
N VAL A 99 -15.96 -21.44 22.86
CA VAL A 99 -14.52 -21.20 22.95
C VAL A 99 -14.25 -20.16 24.04
N LYS A 100 -13.45 -20.53 25.04
CA LYS A 100 -13.02 -19.65 26.13
C LYS A 100 -11.50 -19.67 26.25
N LEU A 101 -10.86 -18.63 25.72
CA LEU A 101 -9.40 -18.52 25.76
C LEU A 101 -8.94 -17.91 27.08
N PRO A 102 -7.87 -18.45 27.71
CA PRO A 102 -7.16 -17.75 28.75
C PRO A 102 -6.49 -16.49 28.18
N ALA A 103 -6.50 -15.38 28.94
CA ALA A 103 -5.89 -14.13 28.51
C ALA A 103 -4.36 -14.25 28.34
N GLU A 104 -3.74 -15.14 29.12
CA GLU A 104 -2.31 -15.44 29.10
C GLU A 104 -1.85 -16.04 27.76
N ARG A 105 -2.79 -16.58 26.96
CA ARG A 105 -2.51 -17.18 25.65
C ARG A 105 -2.68 -16.21 24.48
N LEU A 106 -2.80 -14.90 24.76
CA LEU A 106 -3.10 -13.88 23.76
C LEU A 106 -2.12 -13.93 22.58
N PHE A 107 -0.81 -13.87 22.85
CA PHE A 107 0.23 -13.83 21.81
C PHE A 107 0.45 -15.16 21.09
N ASP A 108 0.12 -16.29 21.72
CA ASP A 108 0.24 -17.63 21.12
C ASP A 108 -0.80 -17.89 20.03
N ILE A 109 -1.95 -17.22 20.18
CA ILE A 109 -3.14 -17.53 19.41
C ILE A 109 -3.39 -16.47 18.35
N PHE A 110 -3.39 -15.20 18.76
CA PHE A 110 -3.82 -14.13 17.89
C PHE A 110 -2.64 -13.57 17.08
N PRO A 111 -2.85 -13.26 15.80
CA PRO A 111 -1.85 -12.54 15.02
C PRO A 111 -1.68 -11.11 15.55
N THR A 112 -0.47 -10.58 15.44
CA THR A 112 -0.20 -9.19 15.79
C THR A 112 -0.53 -8.23 14.64
N ILE A 113 -0.87 -7.00 14.98
CA ILE A 113 -1.04 -5.90 14.02
C ILE A 113 0.31 -5.63 13.36
N ARG A 114 0.33 -5.67 12.02
CA ARG A 114 1.52 -5.37 11.23
C ARG A 114 1.60 -3.88 10.88
N GLY A 115 2.81 -3.32 10.86
CA GLY A 115 3.05 -1.99 10.28
C GLY A 115 2.61 -1.94 8.81
N ARG A 116 2.13 -0.76 8.37
CA ARG A 116 1.73 -0.50 6.99
C ARG A 116 2.65 0.55 6.39
N ASP A 117 3.27 0.20 5.27
CA ASP A 117 4.14 1.10 4.52
C ASP A 117 3.29 2.02 3.63
N PHE A 118 3.66 3.30 3.59
CA PHE A 118 3.09 4.28 2.67
C PHE A 118 4.23 5.05 1.98
N SER A 119 4.06 5.32 0.70
CA SER A 119 4.95 6.20 -0.04
C SER A 119 4.77 7.65 0.41
N ILE A 120 5.87 8.33 0.68
CA ILE A 120 5.87 9.75 1.01
C ILE A 120 5.42 10.54 -0.24
N ALA A 121 4.50 11.49 -0.07
CA ALA A 121 3.88 12.24 -1.15
C ALA A 121 4.53 13.61 -1.43
N ASN A 122 5.48 14.05 -0.61
CA ASN A 122 6.18 15.33 -0.74
C ASN A 122 7.71 15.17 -0.64
N GLY A 123 8.44 15.98 -1.40
CA GLY A 123 9.91 16.01 -1.41
C GLY A 123 10.48 17.42 -1.40
N GLY A 124 11.80 17.54 -1.35
CA GLY A 124 12.51 18.81 -1.44
C GLY A 124 12.07 19.81 -0.38
N VAL A 125 11.86 21.07 -0.79
CA VAL A 125 11.45 22.16 0.12
C VAL A 125 10.09 21.92 0.80
N HIS A 126 9.25 21.05 0.24
CA HIS A 126 7.95 20.73 0.84
C HIS A 126 8.05 19.82 2.07
N GLN A 127 9.24 19.30 2.37
CA GLN A 127 9.52 18.59 3.62
C GLN A 127 9.90 19.52 4.77
N ASN A 128 10.17 20.80 4.51
CA ASN A 128 10.37 21.77 5.58
C ASN A 128 9.05 22.04 6.28
N HIS A 129 9.06 22.03 7.62
CA HIS A 129 7.87 22.43 8.36
C HIS A 129 7.65 23.96 8.23
N PRO A 130 6.40 24.45 8.07
CA PRO A 130 6.15 25.86 7.75
C PRO A 130 6.62 26.85 8.82
N THR A 131 6.64 26.43 10.09
CA THR A 131 6.94 27.31 11.23
C THR A 131 8.12 26.84 12.08
N ASP A 132 8.53 25.58 11.93
CA ASP A 132 9.59 24.97 12.73
C ASP A 132 10.69 24.45 11.79
N LYS A 133 11.95 24.74 12.09
CA LYS A 133 13.08 24.31 11.26
C LYS A 133 13.61 22.94 11.65
N ASP A 134 13.30 22.49 12.86
CA ASP A 134 13.74 21.20 13.40
C ASP A 134 12.72 20.08 13.11
N GLU A 135 11.56 20.43 12.55
CA GLU A 135 10.52 19.49 12.14
C GLU A 135 10.51 19.21 10.64
N THR A 136 10.26 17.95 10.29
CA THR A 136 10.08 17.50 8.91
C THR A 136 8.61 17.20 8.64
N ARG A 137 8.04 17.87 7.65
CA ARG A 137 6.67 17.65 7.19
C ARG A 137 6.62 16.45 6.25
N ILE A 138 5.76 15.48 6.56
CA ILE A 138 5.49 14.30 5.71
C ILE A 138 4.02 14.31 5.29
N GLU A 139 3.79 14.22 3.99
CA GLU A 139 2.46 14.08 3.40
C GLU A 139 2.28 12.65 2.90
N LEU A 140 1.07 12.10 3.06
CA LEU A 140 0.70 10.77 2.57
C LEU A 140 -0.52 10.88 1.65
N LEU A 141 -0.57 10.04 0.61
CA LEU A 141 -1.78 9.83 -0.19
C LEU A 141 -2.30 8.42 0.08
N VAL A 142 -3.37 8.33 0.87
CA VAL A 142 -3.90 7.06 1.37
C VAL A 142 -5.28 6.78 0.77
N ALA A 143 -5.44 5.61 0.15
CA ALA A 143 -6.75 5.14 -0.29
C ALA A 143 -7.47 4.45 0.87
N LEU A 144 -8.70 4.89 1.16
CA LEU A 144 -9.54 4.21 2.14
C LEU A 144 -9.92 2.82 1.63
N VAL A 145 -9.51 1.78 2.37
CA VAL A 145 -9.91 0.41 2.06
C VAL A 145 -11.29 0.17 2.66
N LYS A 146 -12.32 0.09 1.81
CA LYS A 146 -13.68 -0.27 2.19
C LYS A 146 -14.33 -1.15 1.13
N TYR A 147 -14.84 -2.32 1.52
CA TYR A 147 -15.50 -3.26 0.61
C TYR A 147 -16.55 -4.09 1.32
N LYS A 148 -17.46 -4.74 0.56
CA LYS A 148 -18.42 -5.70 1.11
C LYS A 148 -17.98 -7.12 0.77
N THR A 149 -18.17 -8.04 1.71
CA THR A 149 -17.88 -9.47 1.50
C THR A 149 -19.14 -10.23 1.10
N VAL A 150 -18.99 -11.51 0.78
CA VAL A 150 -20.13 -12.44 0.60
C VAL A 150 -21.00 -12.54 1.86
N LEU A 151 -20.42 -12.28 3.04
CA LEU A 151 -21.13 -12.18 4.31
C LEU A 151 -21.94 -10.88 4.46
N ARG A 152 -21.93 -10.01 3.43
CA ARG A 152 -22.62 -8.71 3.33
C ARG A 152 -22.24 -7.67 4.40
N LYS A 153 -21.39 -8.02 5.36
CA LYS A 153 -20.78 -7.08 6.30
C LYS A 153 -19.70 -6.23 5.60
N PRO A 154 -19.69 -4.89 5.79
CA PRO A 154 -18.62 -4.06 5.29
C PRO A 154 -17.30 -4.41 6.00
N ARG A 155 -16.20 -4.35 5.25
CA ARG A 155 -14.84 -4.50 5.73
C ARG A 155 -14.11 -3.21 5.48
N GLU A 156 -13.34 -2.79 6.47
CA GLU A 156 -12.53 -1.59 6.43
C GLU A 156 -11.08 -1.95 6.76
N GLY A 157 -10.14 -1.32 6.06
CA GLY A 157 -8.72 -1.49 6.36
C GLY A 157 -8.39 -0.86 7.70
N LEU A 158 -7.73 -1.61 8.59
CA LEU A 158 -7.39 -1.15 9.94
C LEU A 158 -6.63 0.19 9.91
N CYS A 159 -5.52 0.27 9.17
CA CYS A 159 -4.67 1.45 9.12
C CYS A 159 -5.32 2.61 8.36
N SER A 160 -5.93 2.37 7.20
CA SER A 160 -6.56 3.46 6.42
C SER A 160 -7.74 4.08 7.17
N ARG A 161 -8.56 3.27 7.85
CA ARG A 161 -9.66 3.76 8.69
C ARG A 161 -9.12 4.49 9.92
N TYR A 162 -8.05 3.97 10.53
CA TYR A 162 -7.41 4.64 11.67
C TYR A 162 -6.93 6.05 11.28
N LEU A 163 -6.22 6.18 10.16
CA LEU A 163 -5.76 7.49 9.66
C LEU A 163 -6.93 8.43 9.29
N ASP A 164 -8.04 7.88 8.80
CA ASP A 164 -9.26 8.66 8.46
C ASP A 164 -10.00 9.18 9.71
N ASN A 165 -9.85 8.53 10.85
CA ASN A 165 -10.59 8.84 12.08
C ASN A 165 -9.72 9.37 13.23
N ILE A 166 -8.40 9.45 13.02
CA ILE A 166 -7.50 9.94 14.05
C ILE A 166 -7.74 11.45 14.27
N PRO A 167 -7.86 11.92 15.53
CA PRO A 167 -7.95 13.35 15.80
C PRO A 167 -6.75 14.10 15.26
N LEU A 168 -6.97 15.35 14.85
CA LEU A 168 -5.86 16.27 14.56
C LEU A 168 -4.95 16.39 15.79
N ASP A 169 -3.66 16.66 15.54
CA ASP A 169 -2.60 16.78 16.55
C ASP A 169 -2.30 15.49 17.34
N SER A 170 -2.83 14.35 16.90
CA SER A 170 -2.47 13.05 17.48
C SER A 170 -1.02 12.69 17.20
N ILE A 171 -0.34 12.18 18.21
CA ILE A 171 1.05 11.72 18.10
C ILE A 171 1.08 10.29 17.56
N LEU A 172 1.81 10.10 16.46
CA LEU A 172 2.02 8.81 15.82
C LEU A 172 3.49 8.42 15.86
N THR A 173 3.75 7.20 16.30
CA THR A 173 5.07 6.59 16.14
C THR A 173 5.18 6.02 14.74
N VAL A 174 6.10 6.57 13.95
CA VAL A 174 6.37 6.13 12.57
C VAL A 174 7.84 5.76 12.42
N THR A 175 8.11 4.78 11.57
CA THR A 175 9.48 4.39 11.20
C THR A 175 9.71 4.74 9.74
N ARG A 176 10.76 5.52 9.47
CA ARG A 176 11.20 5.78 8.10
C ARG A 176 11.92 4.55 7.57
N LYS A 177 11.40 3.98 6.48
CA LYS A 177 12.04 2.90 5.73
C LYS A 177 12.74 3.49 4.50
N PRO A 178 14.09 3.55 4.47
CA PRO A 178 14.79 4.06 3.30
C PRO A 178 14.63 3.10 2.12
N VAL A 179 14.33 3.66 0.94
CA VAL A 179 14.32 2.93 -0.33
C VAL A 179 15.53 3.40 -1.13
N LEU A 180 16.44 2.48 -1.45
CA LEU A 180 17.53 2.76 -2.38
C LEU A 180 16.94 2.77 -3.80
N SER A 181 16.93 3.94 -4.44
CA SER A 181 16.47 4.08 -5.81
C SER A 181 17.47 4.88 -6.65
N PRO A 182 17.69 4.51 -7.93
CA PRO A 182 18.67 5.13 -8.80
C PRO A 182 18.15 6.39 -9.50
N ILE A 183 17.09 7.03 -8.98
CA ILE A 183 16.33 8.07 -9.68
C ILE A 183 16.44 9.46 -9.03
N HIS A 184 17.02 9.54 -7.83
CA HIS A 184 17.19 10.78 -7.06
C HIS A 184 18.54 11.45 -7.33
N GLY A 185 18.67 12.68 -6.86
CA GLY A 185 19.91 13.45 -6.85
C GLY A 185 20.19 14.27 -8.12
N PRO A 186 21.21 15.15 -8.07
CA PRO A 186 21.37 16.24 -9.03
C PRO A 186 21.66 15.77 -10.47
N GLN A 187 22.37 14.65 -10.64
CA GLN A 187 22.67 14.10 -11.97
C GLN A 187 21.40 13.54 -12.62
N ASN A 188 20.61 12.79 -11.85
CA ASN A 188 19.34 12.22 -12.35
C ASN A 188 18.27 13.28 -12.54
N ALA A 189 18.27 14.33 -11.71
CA ALA A 189 17.38 15.47 -11.86
C ALA A 189 17.50 16.15 -13.23
N ARG A 190 18.65 16.10 -13.90
CA ARG A 190 18.86 16.69 -15.24
C ARG A 190 18.36 15.81 -16.39
N ARG A 191 18.19 14.51 -16.17
CA ARG A 191 17.73 13.55 -17.20
C ARG A 191 16.21 13.70 -17.40
N PRO A 192 15.66 13.50 -18.61
CA PRO A 192 14.21 13.45 -18.81
C PRO A 192 13.55 12.39 -17.93
N LEU A 193 12.35 12.66 -17.42
CA LEU A 193 11.57 11.74 -16.58
C LEU A 193 10.25 11.39 -17.27
N VAL A 194 9.97 10.09 -17.38
CA VAL A 194 8.64 9.54 -17.68
C VAL A 194 8.13 8.86 -16.41
N ALA A 195 7.19 9.51 -15.74
CA ALA A 195 6.52 8.98 -14.57
C ALA A 195 5.16 8.42 -14.97
N ILE A 196 4.88 7.18 -14.59
CA ILE A 196 3.63 6.48 -14.86
C ILE A 196 3.01 6.14 -13.52
N ALA A 197 1.89 6.76 -13.20
CA ALA A 197 1.25 6.64 -11.89
C ALA A 197 -0.23 6.32 -12.03
N THR A 198 -0.72 5.42 -11.19
CA THR A 198 -2.16 5.19 -11.07
C THR A 198 -2.61 5.23 -9.62
N GLY A 199 -3.76 5.87 -9.35
CA GLY A 199 -4.30 6.02 -8.01
C GLY A 199 -3.28 6.62 -7.03
N THR A 200 -3.07 5.95 -5.89
CA THR A 200 -2.11 6.39 -4.85
C THR A 200 -0.65 6.25 -5.28
N GLY A 201 -0.37 5.64 -6.43
CA GLY A 201 0.94 5.65 -7.10
C GLY A 201 1.47 7.04 -7.42
N LEU A 202 0.61 8.07 -7.37
CA LEU A 202 1.04 9.46 -7.54
C LEU A 202 1.90 9.96 -6.37
N ALA A 203 1.78 9.42 -5.15
CA ALA A 203 2.56 9.88 -3.99
C ALA A 203 4.07 9.92 -4.24
N PRO A 204 4.76 8.80 -4.52
CA PRO A 204 6.21 8.82 -4.69
C PRO A 204 6.63 9.64 -5.91
N ILE A 205 5.78 9.70 -6.95
CA ILE A 205 6.04 10.53 -8.14
C ILE A 205 5.96 12.01 -7.82
N ARG A 206 4.97 12.43 -7.03
CA ARG A 206 4.85 13.83 -6.58
C ARG A 206 6.06 14.24 -5.74
N ALA A 207 6.48 13.38 -4.81
CA ALA A 207 7.70 13.62 -4.03
C ALA A 207 8.94 13.77 -4.93
N LEU A 208 9.08 12.92 -5.95
CA LEU A 208 10.17 13.01 -6.93
C LEU A 208 10.11 14.29 -7.76
N ILE A 209 8.92 14.72 -8.22
CA ILE A 209 8.75 15.98 -8.93
C ILE A 209 9.18 17.16 -8.05
N HIS A 210 8.73 17.20 -6.79
CA HIS A 210 9.15 18.22 -5.84
C HIS A 210 10.67 18.28 -5.67
N GLU A 211 11.31 17.13 -5.45
CA GLU A 211 12.77 17.06 -5.33
C GLU A 211 13.46 17.60 -6.59
N ARG A 212 13.03 17.15 -7.78
CA ARG A 212 13.63 17.56 -9.04
C ARG A 212 13.57 19.07 -9.25
N LEU A 213 12.46 19.70 -8.88
CA LEU A 213 12.28 21.16 -8.97
C LEU A 213 13.17 21.95 -8.00
N THR A 214 13.78 21.31 -7.00
CA THR A 214 14.78 21.98 -6.13
C THR A 214 16.16 22.09 -6.78
N HIS A 215 16.41 21.39 -7.88
CA HIS A 215 17.67 21.44 -8.59
C HIS A 215 17.67 22.55 -9.66
N SER A 216 18.84 23.11 -9.97
CA SER A 216 18.97 24.30 -10.82
C SER A 216 18.60 24.12 -12.30
N SER A 217 18.54 22.88 -12.79
CA SER A 217 18.24 22.59 -14.19
C SER A 217 17.57 21.23 -14.32
N PRO A 218 16.30 21.09 -13.87
CA PRO A 218 15.60 19.83 -13.99
C PRO A 218 15.36 19.51 -15.46
N GLY A 219 15.61 18.25 -15.84
CA GLY A 219 15.24 17.73 -17.15
C GLY A 219 13.71 17.66 -17.28
N PRO A 220 13.19 17.61 -18.51
CA PRO A 220 11.75 17.63 -18.77
C PRO A 220 11.05 16.45 -18.09
N MET A 221 9.88 16.72 -17.53
CA MET A 221 9.10 15.73 -16.79
C MET A 221 7.76 15.47 -17.51
N HIS A 222 7.42 14.19 -17.64
CA HIS A 222 6.21 13.71 -18.30
C HIS A 222 5.50 12.75 -17.35
N LEU A 223 4.30 13.14 -16.92
CA LEU A 223 3.45 12.34 -16.04
C LEU A 223 2.30 11.71 -16.83
N PHE A 224 2.28 10.39 -16.90
CA PHE A 224 1.14 9.60 -17.37
C PHE A 224 0.34 9.16 -16.15
N PHE A 225 -0.74 9.88 -15.85
CA PHE A 225 -1.56 9.66 -14.67
C PHE A 225 -2.89 9.01 -15.02
N GLY A 226 -3.21 7.91 -14.34
CA GLY A 226 -4.45 7.15 -14.57
C GLY A 226 -5.30 6.98 -13.32
N ASN A 227 -6.61 7.23 -13.46
CA ASN A 227 -7.57 6.91 -12.42
C ASN A 227 -8.95 6.53 -12.98
N ARG A 228 -9.97 6.42 -12.12
CA ARG A 228 -11.33 6.08 -12.55
C ARG A 228 -12.01 7.29 -13.16
N ASN A 229 -12.13 8.37 -12.40
CA ASN A 229 -12.91 9.54 -12.79
C ASN A 229 -12.14 10.84 -12.53
N ARG A 230 -12.25 11.81 -13.46
CA ARG A 230 -11.57 13.11 -13.32
C ARG A 230 -12.06 13.89 -12.11
N GLU A 231 -13.37 13.99 -11.93
CA GLU A 231 -13.94 14.83 -10.85
C GLU A 231 -13.78 14.22 -9.46
N ALA A 232 -13.68 12.89 -9.36
CA ALA A 232 -13.57 12.21 -8.07
C ALA A 232 -12.12 11.93 -7.67
N ASP A 233 -11.25 11.59 -8.62
CA ASP A 233 -9.98 10.96 -8.32
C ASP A 233 -8.77 11.61 -9.03
N TYR A 234 -8.90 12.87 -9.47
CA TYR A 234 -7.77 13.65 -9.97
C TYR A 234 -7.00 14.32 -8.81
N PHE A 235 -6.21 13.51 -8.11
CA PHE A 235 -5.45 13.93 -6.95
C PHE A 235 -4.47 15.07 -7.30
N PHE A 236 -4.37 16.06 -6.41
CA PHE A 236 -3.48 17.22 -6.55
C PHE A 236 -3.65 18.00 -7.86
N GLN A 237 -4.86 18.02 -8.44
CA GLN A 237 -5.13 18.67 -9.72
C GLN A 237 -4.57 20.10 -9.80
N GLN A 238 -4.84 20.94 -8.80
CA GLN A 238 -4.42 22.36 -8.83
C GLN A 238 -2.90 22.52 -8.92
N GLU A 239 -2.16 21.67 -8.21
CA GLU A 239 -0.69 21.67 -8.21
C GLU A 239 -0.14 21.19 -9.55
N LEU A 240 -0.69 20.09 -10.08
CA LEU A 240 -0.28 19.55 -11.39
C LEU A 240 -0.60 20.54 -12.52
N ASP A 241 -1.78 21.16 -12.50
CA ASP A 241 -2.18 22.17 -13.48
C ASP A 241 -1.30 23.44 -13.39
N ALA A 242 -0.83 23.81 -12.20
CA ALA A 242 0.15 24.89 -12.02
C ALA A 242 1.51 24.53 -12.64
N ALA A 243 2.04 23.35 -12.32
CA ALA A 243 3.31 22.87 -12.88
C ALA A 243 3.28 22.75 -14.42
N VAL A 244 2.12 22.42 -15.00
CA VAL A 244 1.93 22.44 -16.47
C VAL A 244 2.02 23.86 -17.02
N ARG A 245 1.31 24.82 -16.40
CA ARG A 245 1.32 26.22 -16.85
C ARG A 245 2.70 26.87 -16.74
N GLU A 246 3.48 26.49 -15.74
CA GLU A 246 4.86 26.95 -15.53
C GLU A 246 5.88 26.25 -16.47
N GLY A 247 5.42 25.29 -17.27
CA GLY A 247 6.28 24.56 -18.22
C GLY A 247 7.19 23.52 -17.56
N HIS A 248 6.95 23.19 -16.29
CA HIS A 248 7.73 22.21 -15.53
C HIS A 248 7.30 20.77 -15.79
N LEU A 249 6.04 20.54 -16.16
CA LEU A 249 5.45 19.21 -16.26
C LEU A 249 4.55 19.10 -17.49
N ASN A 250 4.64 17.98 -18.21
CA ASN A 250 3.62 17.57 -19.17
C ASN A 250 2.76 16.48 -18.51
N VAL A 251 1.44 16.61 -18.54
CA VAL A 251 0.54 15.65 -17.90
C VAL A 251 -0.39 15.01 -18.94
N PHE A 252 -0.38 13.68 -18.99
CA PHE A 252 -1.22 12.86 -19.86
C PHE A 252 -2.20 12.06 -18.99
N LEU A 253 -3.48 12.38 -19.12
CA LEU A 253 -4.52 11.87 -18.23
C LEU A 253 -5.29 10.69 -18.85
N ALA A 254 -5.45 9.64 -18.06
CA ALA A 254 -6.21 8.45 -18.44
C ALA A 254 -7.30 8.14 -17.40
N PHE A 255 -8.53 8.60 -17.65
CA PHE A 255 -9.68 8.29 -16.81
C PHE A 255 -10.48 7.12 -17.40
N SER A 256 -10.50 6.00 -16.68
CA SER A 256 -11.04 4.74 -17.20
C SER A 256 -12.57 4.66 -17.18
N ARG A 257 -13.27 5.62 -16.55
CA ARG A 257 -14.73 5.59 -16.36
C ARG A 257 -15.46 6.86 -16.79
N ASP A 258 -14.77 7.87 -17.33
CA ASP A 258 -15.40 9.11 -17.81
C ASP A 258 -16.08 8.93 -19.18
N GLN A 259 -15.82 7.82 -19.85
CA GLN A 259 -16.39 7.48 -21.15
C GLN A 259 -16.64 5.97 -21.29
N ARG A 260 -17.38 5.57 -22.33
CA ARG A 260 -17.75 4.16 -22.58
C ARG A 260 -16.53 3.27 -22.83
N ASN A 261 -15.55 3.77 -23.57
CA ASN A 261 -14.31 3.05 -23.85
C ASN A 261 -13.29 3.30 -22.74
N LYS A 262 -12.72 2.24 -22.17
CA LYS A 262 -11.74 2.41 -21.10
C LYS A 262 -10.43 2.94 -21.67
N ILE A 263 -9.98 4.08 -21.14
CA ILE A 263 -8.67 4.67 -21.45
C ILE A 263 -7.77 4.46 -20.22
N TYR A 264 -6.58 3.90 -20.45
CA TYR A 264 -5.57 3.66 -19.45
C TYR A 264 -4.24 4.33 -19.80
N VAL A 265 -3.30 4.32 -18.86
CA VAL A 265 -1.98 4.96 -19.03
C VAL A 265 -1.19 4.39 -20.20
N GLN A 266 -1.28 3.08 -20.46
CA GLN A 266 -0.62 2.45 -21.61
C GLN A 266 -1.18 2.92 -22.96
N ASP A 267 -2.42 3.40 -23.00
CA ASP A 267 -3.01 3.93 -24.23
C ASP A 267 -2.43 5.32 -24.50
N ARG A 268 -2.34 6.16 -23.48
CA ARG A 268 -1.66 7.46 -23.55
C ARG A 268 -0.17 7.36 -23.89
N LEU A 269 0.52 6.36 -23.35
CA LEU A 269 1.91 6.10 -23.69
C LEU A 269 2.07 5.81 -25.19
N ARG A 270 1.18 5.01 -25.79
CA ARG A 270 1.23 4.72 -27.23
C ARG A 270 0.90 5.94 -28.09
N GLU A 271 -0.05 6.77 -27.67
CA GLU A 271 -0.36 8.04 -28.34
C GLU A 271 0.88 8.97 -28.39
N GLU A 272 1.70 8.94 -27.33
CA GLU A 272 2.92 9.74 -27.21
C GLU A 272 4.21 8.99 -27.62
N ALA A 273 4.11 7.93 -28.42
CA ALA A 273 5.25 7.07 -28.77
C ALA A 273 6.47 7.84 -29.29
N LYS A 274 6.28 8.87 -30.13
CA LYS A 274 7.38 9.71 -30.66
C LYS A 274 8.13 10.47 -29.57
N ARG A 275 7.38 11.05 -28.63
CA ARG A 275 7.96 11.75 -27.46
C ARG A 275 8.72 10.77 -26.58
N ILE A 276 8.16 9.58 -26.37
CA ILE A 276 8.83 8.53 -25.59
C ILE A 276 10.12 8.10 -26.27
N GLU A 277 10.12 7.92 -27.59
CA GLU A 277 11.32 7.61 -28.37
C GLU A 277 12.42 8.66 -28.19
N GLU A 278 12.09 9.95 -28.27
CA GLU A 278 13.04 11.04 -28.00
C GLU A 278 13.61 10.94 -26.57
N ILE A 279 12.77 10.64 -25.58
CA ILE A 279 13.21 10.48 -24.19
C ILE A 279 14.13 9.27 -24.02
N ILE A 280 13.85 8.17 -24.71
CA ILE A 280 14.70 6.96 -24.71
C ILE A 280 16.10 7.32 -25.24
N PHE A 281 16.19 8.00 -26.39
CA PHE A 281 17.48 8.42 -26.95
C PHE A 281 18.25 9.39 -26.05
N ASN A 282 17.54 10.19 -25.26
CA ASN A 282 18.12 11.12 -24.28
C ASN A 282 18.38 10.47 -22.90
N ASN A 283 18.47 9.14 -22.83
CA ASN A 283 18.74 8.38 -21.61
C ASN A 283 17.78 8.74 -20.46
N GLY A 284 16.48 8.78 -20.78
CA GLY A 284 15.42 9.08 -19.83
C GLY A 284 15.33 8.09 -18.66
N ILE A 285 14.74 8.56 -17.57
CA ILE A 285 14.36 7.76 -16.41
C ILE A 285 12.88 7.41 -16.53
N PHE A 286 12.54 6.14 -16.34
CA PHE A 286 11.18 5.64 -16.36
C PHE A 286 10.79 5.14 -14.96
N CYS A 287 9.72 5.69 -14.41
CA CYS A 287 9.20 5.33 -13.10
C CYS A 287 7.77 4.81 -13.23
N VAL A 288 7.46 3.66 -12.64
CA VAL A 288 6.10 3.12 -12.57
C VAL A 288 5.67 2.93 -11.14
N CYS A 289 4.61 3.63 -10.72
CA CYS A 289 4.15 3.63 -9.34
C CYS A 289 2.65 3.33 -9.20
N GLY A 290 2.33 2.54 -8.17
CA GLY A 290 0.97 2.05 -7.89
C GLY A 290 0.48 1.02 -8.91
N GLY A 291 -0.82 0.71 -8.84
CA GLY A 291 -1.45 -0.28 -9.70
C GLY A 291 -0.90 -1.71 -9.52
N SER A 292 -1.44 -2.64 -10.30
CA SER A 292 -1.01 -4.05 -10.26
C SER A 292 0.23 -4.30 -11.13
N THR A 293 0.92 -5.43 -10.92
CA THR A 293 1.98 -5.92 -11.81
C THR A 293 1.56 -5.91 -13.29
N LYS A 294 0.31 -6.26 -13.59
CA LYS A 294 -0.24 -6.23 -14.96
C LYS A 294 -0.24 -4.83 -15.56
N MET A 295 -0.46 -3.78 -14.76
CA MET A 295 -0.41 -2.39 -15.21
C MET A 295 1.03 -2.01 -15.54
N ALA A 296 1.97 -2.35 -14.66
CA ALA A 296 3.39 -2.08 -14.89
C ALA A 296 3.93 -2.78 -16.15
N ASP A 297 3.57 -4.05 -16.36
CA ASP A 297 3.94 -4.79 -17.57
C ASP A 297 3.34 -4.16 -18.83
N ALA A 298 2.08 -3.72 -18.77
CA ALA A 298 1.42 -3.07 -19.89
C ALA A 298 2.05 -1.71 -20.23
N ALA A 299 2.43 -0.93 -19.22
CA ALA A 299 3.12 0.34 -19.40
C ALA A 299 4.51 0.13 -20.01
N LYS A 300 5.27 -0.86 -19.53
CA LYS A 300 6.58 -1.22 -20.08
C LYS A 300 6.48 -1.63 -21.56
N LYS A 301 5.50 -2.47 -21.90
CA LYS A 301 5.22 -2.84 -23.30
C LYS A 301 4.85 -1.63 -24.16
N ALA A 302 4.00 -0.74 -23.66
CA ALA A 302 3.63 0.48 -24.40
C ALA A 302 4.80 1.44 -24.68
N VAL A 303 5.86 1.38 -23.87
CA VAL A 303 7.12 2.10 -24.13
C VAL A 303 7.99 1.32 -25.12
N PHE A 304 8.10 0.00 -24.95
CA PHE A 304 9.10 -0.82 -25.64
C PHE A 304 8.66 -1.22 -27.05
N ASP A 305 7.38 -1.58 -27.24
CA ASP A 305 6.87 -2.09 -28.51
C ASP A 305 7.02 -1.04 -29.63
N PRO A 306 6.55 0.21 -29.48
CA PRO A 306 6.68 1.21 -30.55
C PRO A 306 8.13 1.60 -30.85
N PHE A 307 9.03 1.50 -29.85
CA PHE A 307 10.44 1.75 -30.04
C PHE A 307 11.15 0.60 -30.76
N SER A 308 10.63 -0.62 -30.69
CA SER A 308 11.28 -1.81 -31.25
C SER A 308 10.69 -2.27 -32.59
N GLU A 309 9.54 -1.75 -32.98
CA GLU A 309 8.85 -2.12 -34.22
C GLU A 309 9.48 -1.45 -35.46
N ASP A 310 9.66 -2.24 -36.51
CA ASP A 310 9.88 -1.82 -37.91
C ASP A 310 11.16 -0.98 -38.20
N VAL A 311 12.28 -1.32 -37.54
CA VAL A 311 13.56 -0.62 -37.74
C VAL A 311 14.66 -1.57 -38.22
N LYS A 312 15.54 -1.08 -39.11
CA LYS A 312 16.74 -1.80 -39.60
C LYS A 312 17.78 -2.12 -38.49
N ASP A 313 17.56 -1.66 -37.26
CA ASP A 313 18.53 -1.67 -36.17
C ASP A 313 17.92 -2.10 -34.81
N ILE A 314 17.26 -3.26 -34.83
CA ILE A 314 16.60 -3.82 -33.64
C ILE A 314 17.60 -4.09 -32.51
N GLU A 315 18.82 -4.49 -32.84
CA GLU A 315 19.81 -4.90 -31.84
C GLU A 315 20.41 -3.71 -31.09
N GLU A 316 20.67 -2.58 -31.75
CA GLU A 316 21.09 -1.35 -31.07
C GLU A 316 19.97 -0.81 -30.18
N ARG A 317 18.73 -0.77 -30.69
CA ARG A 317 17.56 -0.32 -29.91
C ARG A 317 17.33 -1.16 -28.66
N LYS A 318 17.51 -2.49 -28.73
CA LYS A 318 17.49 -3.36 -27.54
C LYS A 318 18.57 -3.00 -26.53
N LYS A 319 19.79 -2.67 -26.98
CA LYS A 319 20.87 -2.24 -26.09
C LYS A 319 20.54 -0.91 -25.41
N ILE A 320 19.96 0.04 -26.14
CA ILE A 320 19.51 1.32 -25.58
C ILE A 320 18.46 1.06 -24.48
N LEU A 321 17.42 0.27 -24.79
CA LEU A 321 16.39 -0.09 -23.82
C LEU A 321 16.95 -0.79 -22.57
N ALA A 322 17.94 -1.67 -22.74
CA ALA A 322 18.60 -2.37 -21.64
C ALA A 322 19.43 -1.43 -20.74
N ALA A 323 19.92 -0.32 -21.29
CA ALA A 323 20.69 0.68 -20.54
C ALA A 323 19.80 1.72 -19.81
N LEU A 324 18.50 1.78 -20.10
CA LEU A 324 17.60 2.73 -19.47
C LEU A 324 17.45 2.49 -17.98
N THR A 325 17.32 3.58 -17.24
CA THR A 325 16.97 3.51 -15.81
C THR A 325 15.46 3.30 -15.68
N TRP A 326 15.08 2.09 -15.27
CA TRP A 326 13.70 1.73 -14.95
C TRP A 326 13.55 1.49 -13.45
N TRP A 327 12.62 2.20 -12.82
CA TRP A 327 12.31 2.03 -11.41
C TRP A 327 10.81 1.80 -11.21
N GLN A 328 10.47 0.97 -10.23
CA GLN A 328 9.08 0.61 -9.96
C GLN A 328 8.79 0.55 -8.46
N GLU A 329 7.64 1.05 -8.07
CA GLU A 329 7.09 0.95 -6.72
C GLU A 329 5.61 0.56 -6.82
N ILE A 330 5.34 -0.75 -6.78
CA ILE A 330 4.01 -1.35 -6.97
C ILE A 330 3.62 -2.14 -5.72
N TRP A 331 2.32 -2.18 -5.40
CA TRP A 331 1.77 -2.85 -4.20
C TRP A 331 0.40 -3.47 -4.43
#